data_AF-A0A0C2VUG6-F1
#
_entry.id   AF-A0A0C2VUG6-F1
#
_cell.length_a   1.000
_cell.length_b   1.000
_cell.length_c   1.000
_cell.angle_alpha   90.00
_cell.angle_beta   90.00
_cell.angle_gamma   90.00
#
_symmetry.space_group_name_H-M   'P 1'
#
loop_
_entity.id
_entity.type
_entity.pdbx_description
1 polymer ?
#
loop_
_entity_poly.entity_id
_entity_poly.type
_entity_poly.pdbx_seq_one_letter_code
_entity_poly.pdbx_strand_id
1 'polypeptide(L)' 'MLEIGDIQLKNRVALAPMAGVCNSAFRLTVKEFGAGLVCAEMISDKGIVTQNEKTMNMLYIDEHE' A
#
# COMPACT_ATOMS: atom_id res chain seq x y z
N MET A 1 -4.65 -2.61 -20.56
CA MET A 1 -4.73 -2.93 -19.12
C MET A 1 -3.55 -3.81 -18.74
N LEU A 2 -3.17 -3.82 -17.46
CA LEU A 2 -2.21 -4.75 -16.88
C LEU A 2 -2.98 -5.73 -16.01
N GLU A 3 -2.60 -7.00 -16.05
CA GLU A 3 -3.24 -8.07 -15.29
C GLU A 3 -2.18 -8.77 -14.44
N ILE A 4 -2.49 -9.00 -13.16
CA ILE A 4 -1.65 -9.73 -12.21
C ILE A 4 -2.53 -10.82 -11.60
N GLY A 5 -2.35 -12.06 -12.06
CA GLY A 5 -3.26 -13.16 -11.69
C GLY A 5 -4.68 -12.85 -12.18
N ASP A 6 -5.62 -12.77 -11.24
CA ASP A 6 -7.03 -12.43 -11.43
C ASP A 6 -7.34 -10.93 -11.22
N ILE A 7 -6.32 -10.11 -10.94
CA ILE A 7 -6.48 -8.67 -10.68
C ILE A 7 -6.24 -7.87 -11.95
N GLN A 8 -7.27 -7.13 -12.37
CA GLN A 8 -7.21 -6.20 -13.50
C GLN A 8 -6.93 -4.77 -13.02
N LEU A 9 -5.81 -4.21 -13.48
CA LEU A 9 -5.38 -2.85 -13.13
C LEU A 9 -5.86 -1.84 -14.15
N LYS A 10 -6.29 -0.66 -13.65
CA LYS A 10 -6.75 0.45 -14.49
C LYS A 10 -5.69 0.92 -15.49
N ASN A 11 -4.40 0.82 -15.13
CA ASN A 11 -3.26 1.18 -15.98
C ASN A 11 -1.97 0.48 -15.52
N ARG A 12 -0.84 0.83 -16.14
CA ARG A 12 0.49 0.25 -15.91
C ARG A 12 1.33 1.06 -14.90
N VAL A 13 0.70 1.91 -14.08
CA VAL A 13 1.39 2.72 -13.07
C VAL A 13 1.14 2.11 -11.70
N ALA A 14 2.21 1.77 -10.99
CA ALA A 14 2.16 1.21 -9.65
C ALA A 14 3.07 2.01 -8.72
N LEU A 15 2.62 2.26 -7.50
CA LEU A 15 3.45 2.84 -6.45
C LEU A 15 4.33 1.76 -5.82
N ALA A 16 5.65 1.95 -5.86
CA ALA A 16 6.59 1.08 -5.18
C ALA A 16 6.54 1.25 -3.65
N PRO A 17 6.77 0.19 -2.86
CA PRO A 17 6.84 0.30 -1.40
C PRO A 17 8.08 1.07 -0.97
N MET A 18 7.89 2.16 -0.23
CA MET A 18 8.97 3.02 0.29
C MET A 18 8.75 3.26 1.79
N ALA A 19 9.69 2.78 2.61
CA ALA A 19 9.62 2.94 4.06
C ALA A 19 9.73 4.41 4.47
N GLY A 20 8.85 4.85 5.36
CA GLY A 20 8.69 6.23 5.81
C GLY A 20 7.99 7.16 4.82
N VAL A 21 7.51 6.66 3.67
CA VAL A 21 6.85 7.46 2.63
C VAL A 21 5.46 6.96 2.31
N CYS A 22 5.28 5.65 2.07
CA CYS A 22 4.01 5.05 1.63
C CYS A 22 2.97 4.86 2.75
N ASN A 23 2.78 5.88 3.60
CA ASN A 23 1.71 5.93 4.59
C ASN A 23 0.33 6.11 3.90
N SER A 24 -0.76 5.97 4.67
CA SER A 24 -2.13 6.03 4.13
C SER A 24 -2.42 7.31 3.34
N ALA A 25 -2.04 8.47 3.88
CA ALA A 25 -2.27 9.76 3.21
C ALA A 25 -1.57 9.84 1.84
N PHE A 26 -0.32 9.36 1.76
CA PHE A 26 0.42 9.35 0.50
C PHE A 26 -0.18 8.37 -0.51
N ARG A 27 -0.55 7.16 -0.07
CA ARG A 27 -1.17 6.15 -0.95
C ARG A 27 -2.51 6.62 -1.50
N LEU A 28 -3.37 7.20 -0.67
CA LEU A 28 -4.64 7.78 -1.09
C LEU A 28 -4.41 8.86 -2.15
N THR A 29 -3.49 9.79 -1.89
CA THR A 29 -3.12 10.84 -2.85
C THR A 29 -2.68 10.24 -4.19
N VAL A 30 -1.77 9.26 -4.17
CA VAL A 30 -1.28 8.60 -5.39
C VAL A 30 -2.39 7.84 -6.13
N LYS A 31 -3.34 7.26 -5.40
CA LYS A 31 -4.52 6.61 -5.97
C LYS A 31 -5.46 7.62 -6.65
N GLU A 32 -5.67 8.78 -6.04
CA GLU A 32 -6.45 9.91 -6.62
C GLU A 32 -5.79 10.46 -7.89
N PHE A 33 -4.45 10.49 -7.96
CA PHE A 33 -3.71 10.82 -9.18
C PHE A 33 -3.76 9.72 -10.26
N GLY A 34 -4.46 8.62 -9.99
CA GLY A 34 -4.76 7.59 -10.97
C GLY A 34 -3.77 6.44 -11.03
N ALA A 35 -3.00 6.16 -9.98
CA ALA A 35 -2.22 4.92 -9.93
C ALA A 35 -3.13 3.69 -10.04
N GLY A 36 -2.72 2.71 -10.86
CA GLY A 36 -3.43 1.44 -11.01
C GLY A 36 -3.30 0.56 -9.77
N LEU A 37 -2.15 0.61 -9.10
CA LEU A 37 -1.82 -0.14 -7.87
C LEU A 37 -1.11 0.77 -6.87
N VAL A 38 -1.49 0.67 -5.60
CA VAL A 38 -0.74 1.28 -4.48
C VAL A 38 -0.36 0.22 -3.46
N CYS A 39 0.81 0.40 -2.84
CA CYS A 39 1.37 -0.54 -1.88
C CYS A 39 1.68 0.19 -0.57
N ALA A 40 1.44 -0.47 0.56
CA ALA A 40 1.88 -0.01 1.87
C ALA A 40 3.41 0.07 1.97
N GLU A 41 3.90 0.69 3.05
CA GLU A 41 5.31 0.64 3.41
C GLU A 41 5.78 -0.80 3.68
N MET A 42 7.09 -1.01 3.82
CA MET A 42 7.61 -2.31 4.24
C MET A 42 7.27 -2.57 5.72
N ILE A 43 6.53 -3.65 5.98
CA ILE A 43 6.04 -4.03 7.31
C ILE A 43 6.81 -5.26 7.82
N SER A 44 7.23 -5.23 9.09
CA SER A 44 7.94 -6.35 9.70
C SER A 44 6.99 -7.50 10.05
N ASP A 45 7.24 -8.67 9.48
CA ASP A 45 6.57 -9.93 9.83
C ASP A 45 6.73 -10.29 11.31
N LYS A 46 7.94 -10.19 11.86
CA LYS A 46 8.21 -10.41 13.28
C LYS A 46 7.49 -9.38 14.16
N GLY A 47 7.39 -8.13 13.69
CA GLY A 47 6.62 -7.08 14.35
C GLY A 47 5.13 -7.45 14.46
N ILE A 48 4.55 -8.07 13.42
CA ILE A 48 3.16 -8.57 13.45
C ILE A 48 3.03 -9.71 14.46
N VAL A 49 3.92 -10.71 14.41
CA VAL A 49 3.90 -11.87 15.32
C VAL A 49 4.02 -11.45 16.79
N THR A 50 4.83 -10.44 17.06
CA THR A 50 5.05 -9.91 18.42
C THR A 50 4.05 -8.82 18.82
N GLN A 51 3.06 -8.52 17.96
CA GLN A 51 2.08 -7.43 18.16
C GLN A 51 2.73 -6.09 18.50
N ASN A 52 3.84 -5.77 17.82
CA ASN A 52 4.48 -4.48 17.97
C ASN A 52 3.53 -3.37 17.52
N GLU A 53 3.20 -2.46 18.43
CA GLU A 53 2.21 -1.40 18.22
C GLU A 53 2.46 -0.59 16.94
N LYS A 54 3.71 -0.17 16.71
CA LYS A 54 4.07 0.59 15.51
C LYS A 54 3.79 -0.22 14.23
N THR A 55 4.14 -1.50 14.23
CA THR A 55 3.93 -2.39 13.09
C THR A 55 2.44 -2.62 12.83
N MET A 56 1.65 -2.79 13.89
CA MET A 56 0.19 -2.94 13.78
C MET A 56 -0.46 -1.67 13.22
N ASN A 57 -0.01 -0.48 13.65
CA ASN A 57 -0.49 0.79 13.13
C ASN A 57 -0.20 0.98 11.63
N MET A 58 0.89 0.39 11.12
CA MET A 58 1.24 0.44 9.69
C MET A 58 0.32 -0.40 8.80
N LEU A 59 -0.44 -1.35 9.37
CA LEU A 59 -1.40 -2.18 8.62
C LEU A 59 -2.71 -1.44 8.27
N TYR A 60 -2.85 -0.19 8.71
CA TYR A 60 -4.03 0.62 8.40
C TYR A 60 -4.15 0.88 6.89
N ILE A 61 -5.35 0.64 6.38
CA ILE A 61 -5.78 0.85 5.01
C ILE A 61 -7.00 1.78 5.04
N ASP A 62 -6.98 2.84 4.23
CA ASP A 62 -8.14 3.72 4.06
C ASP A 62 -9.18 3.05 3.13
N GLU A 63 -10.47 3.27 3.34
CA GLU A 63 -11.49 2.65 2.48
C GLU A 63 -11.52 3.23 1.06
N HIS A 64 -10.90 4.40 0.86
CA HIS A 64 -10.85 5.09 -0.43
C HIS A 64 -9.58 4.78 -1.26
N GLU A 65 -8.59 4.07 -0.71
CA GLU A 65 -7.41 3.62 -1.47
C GLU A 65 -7.63 2.33 -2.26
#